data_AF-A0A7C2JW59-F1
#
_entry.id   AF-A0A7C2JW59-F1
#
_cell.length_a   1.000
_cell.length_b   1.000
_cell.length_c   1.000
_cell.angle_alpha   90.00
_cell.angle_beta   90.00
_cell.angle_gamma   90.00
#
_symmetry.space_group_name_H-M   'P 1'
#
loop_
_entity.id
_entity.type
_entity.pdbx_description
1 polymer ?
#
loop_
_entity_poly.entity_id
_entity_poly.type
_entity_poly.pdbx_seq_one_letter_code
_entity_poly.pdbx_strand_id
1 'polypeptide(L)'
;MGWEAWLVAVVVVLLVGALAKEIAGADLLCLAALAVFVLAAELTGTERLLRVDDAVKGFGNPGLVTVGILFVVVAGLVQTGAMSLVTEPLLGRPNTVFSAQLRLLVPVTSLSAFLNNTPIVAMFMPVCGDLSKKGNISPSKLFMPMAYAATLGGVCTMIGTSTNLVVNDLLGSQTKYPRLAMWDIAWVGVPCAVVGCGYLLAFSRWLLPDRRPAISLSDDPRQYTVEMEVEAGGPLVNRSVEQAGLRHLPGLYLLEIERHGEVLPAVGPWERLQANDRLVFVGIIESVVDLRKMRGLRPATDQVFKLSAPDTQRSLIEAVVSTRCPLVGKTIRDGRFRTKYNAAVIAVARSGQRITAKIGDIVLQPGDTLLLEAHQDFARLQRNSTDFFLVSSVENSSPPRH
;
A
#
# COMPACT_ATOMS: atom_id res chain seq x y z
N MET A 1 37.50 -35.53 -4.37
CA MET A 1 36.98 -34.38 -3.62
C MET A 1 37.28 -34.60 -2.15
N GLY A 2 37.94 -33.65 -1.48
CA GLY A 2 38.22 -33.75 -0.05
C GLY A 2 36.98 -33.45 0.81
N TRP A 3 37.07 -33.69 2.11
CA TRP A 3 36.00 -33.38 3.07
C TRP A 3 35.71 -31.87 3.12
N GLU A 4 36.71 -31.05 2.79
CA GLU A 4 36.63 -29.59 2.67
C GLU A 4 35.59 -29.17 1.62
N ALA A 5 35.55 -29.87 0.47
CA ALA A 5 34.59 -29.58 -0.60
C ALA A 5 33.15 -29.93 -0.17
N TRP A 6 32.98 -31.02 0.59
CA TRP A 6 31.68 -31.39 1.15
C TRP A 6 31.23 -30.40 2.22
N LEU A 7 32.14 -29.92 3.07
CA LEU A 7 31.84 -28.87 4.04
C LEU A 7 31.33 -27.60 3.33
N VAL A 8 32.05 -27.14 2.30
CA VAL A 8 31.63 -25.98 1.50
C VAL A 8 30.25 -26.20 0.89
N ALA A 9 30.01 -27.35 0.25
CA ALA A 9 28.72 -27.65 -0.33
C ALA A 9 27.59 -27.63 0.70
N VAL A 10 27.79 -28.27 1.87
CA VAL A 10 26.78 -28.32 2.93
C VAL A 10 26.49 -26.92 3.48
N VAL A 11 27.52 -26.14 3.79
CA VAL A 11 27.35 -24.78 4.32
C VAL A 11 26.64 -23.87 3.31
N VAL A 12 26.98 -23.97 2.02
CA VAL A 12 26.30 -23.20 0.96
C VAL A 12 24.82 -23.61 0.83
N VAL A 13 24.52 -24.91 0.84
CA VAL A 13 23.13 -25.39 0.77
C VAL A 13 22.33 -24.92 1.98
N LEU A 14 22.91 -25.00 3.18
CA LEU A 14 22.27 -24.51 4.41
C LEU A 14 22.05 -22.99 4.37
N LEU A 15 23.05 -22.22 3.89
CA LEU A 15 22.94 -20.77 3.74
C LEU A 15 21.80 -20.41 2.77
N VAL A 16 21.76 -21.02 1.58
CA VAL A 16 20.69 -20.78 0.59
C VAL A 16 19.33 -21.18 1.15
N GLY A 17 19.24 -22.32 1.84
CA GLY A 17 18.00 -22.77 2.49
C GLY A 17 17.53 -21.84 3.62
N ALA A 18 18.46 -21.29 4.40
CA ALA A 18 18.17 -20.34 5.47
C ALA A 18 17.74 -18.96 4.92
N LEU A 19 18.37 -18.49 3.85
CA LEU A 19 17.98 -17.27 3.14
C LEU A 19 16.57 -17.42 2.52
N ALA A 20 16.29 -18.56 1.87
CA ALA A 20 14.98 -18.82 1.28
C ALA A 20 13.85 -18.93 2.31
N LYS A 21 14.17 -19.31 3.56
CA LYS A 21 13.23 -19.39 4.68
C LYS A 21 13.22 -18.13 5.55
N GLU A 22 14.02 -17.11 5.22
CA GLU A 22 14.16 -15.86 5.96
C GLU A 22 14.38 -16.07 7.48
N ILE A 23 15.17 -17.09 7.85
CA ILE A 23 15.37 -17.49 9.27
C ILE A 23 16.01 -16.36 10.09
N ALA A 24 16.92 -15.60 9.47
CA ALA A 24 17.58 -14.45 10.05
C ALA A 24 18.03 -13.48 8.93
N GLY A 25 18.57 -12.32 9.32
CA GLY A 25 19.14 -11.35 8.38
C GLY A 25 20.23 -11.96 7.49
N ALA A 26 20.27 -11.55 6.23
CA ALA A 26 21.22 -12.09 5.25
C ALA A 26 22.68 -11.82 5.63
N ASP A 27 22.94 -10.69 6.28
CA ASP A 27 24.21 -10.31 6.87
C ASP A 27 24.67 -11.32 7.93
N LEU A 28 23.80 -11.65 8.89
CA LEU A 28 24.09 -12.61 9.94
C LEU A 28 24.33 -14.01 9.37
N LEU A 29 23.49 -14.45 8.43
CA LEU A 29 23.61 -15.77 7.80
C LEU A 29 24.91 -15.90 7.00
N CYS A 30 25.28 -14.90 6.21
CA CYS A 30 26.53 -14.88 5.45
C CYS A 30 27.76 -14.82 6.37
N LEU A 31 27.73 -14.01 7.43
CA LEU A 31 28.82 -13.94 8.41
C LEU A 31 28.96 -15.23 9.21
N ALA A 32 27.86 -15.89 9.55
CA ALA A 32 27.88 -17.19 10.21
C ALA A 32 28.50 -18.26 9.30
N ALA A 33 28.13 -18.29 8.01
CA ALA A 33 28.76 -19.19 7.04
C ALA A 33 30.26 -18.93 6.89
N LEU A 34 30.67 -17.66 6.81
CA LEU A 34 32.08 -17.26 6.77
C LEU A 34 32.82 -17.70 8.05
N ALA A 35 32.23 -17.50 9.22
CA ALA A 35 32.79 -17.91 10.51
C ALA A 35 32.98 -19.43 10.59
N VAL A 36 32.04 -20.21 10.08
CA VAL A 36 32.17 -21.68 10.00
C VAL A 36 33.36 -22.07 9.12
N PHE A 37 33.57 -21.42 7.97
CA PHE A 37 34.72 -21.71 7.11
C PHE A 37 36.05 -21.36 7.76
N VAL A 38 36.14 -20.19 8.37
CA VAL A 38 37.37 -19.73 9.04
C VAL A 38 37.69 -20.60 10.26
N LEU A 39 36.69 -20.95 11.06
CA LEU A 39 36.87 -21.83 12.22
C LEU A 39 37.30 -23.24 11.80
N ALA A 40 36.68 -23.79 10.75
CA ALA A 40 37.07 -25.09 10.22
C ALA A 40 38.50 -25.08 9.67
N ALA A 41 38.92 -24.00 9.01
CA ALA A 41 40.28 -23.83 8.52
C ALA A 41 41.30 -23.83 9.66
N GLU A 42 41.06 -23.07 10.74
CA GLU A 42 41.99 -23.00 11.88
C GLU A 42 42.04 -24.29 12.70
N LEU A 43 40.90 -24.94 12.93
CA LEU A 43 40.86 -26.20 13.70
C LEU A 43 41.56 -27.35 12.97
N THR A 44 41.55 -27.35 11.64
CA THR A 44 42.13 -28.45 10.84
C THR A 44 43.47 -28.11 10.23
N GLY A 45 43.95 -26.86 10.35
CA GLY A 45 45.20 -26.38 9.77
C GLY A 45 45.28 -26.50 8.24
N THR A 46 44.13 -26.61 7.57
CA THR A 46 44.07 -26.94 6.13
C THR A 46 44.13 -25.68 5.28
N GLU A 47 45.09 -25.60 4.35
CA GLU A 47 45.26 -24.45 3.45
C GLU A 47 44.20 -24.35 2.33
N ARG A 48 43.35 -25.37 2.18
CA ARG A 48 42.30 -25.43 1.17
C ARG A 48 41.02 -24.69 1.57
N LEU A 49 40.90 -24.31 2.84
CA LEU A 49 39.77 -23.54 3.37
C LEU A 49 40.17 -22.08 3.60
N LEU A 50 39.16 -21.21 3.67
CA LEU A 50 39.38 -19.77 3.76
C LEU A 50 39.98 -19.38 5.12
N ARG A 51 41.17 -18.76 5.11
CA ARG A 51 41.82 -18.24 6.33
C ARG A 51 41.30 -16.85 6.67
N VAL A 52 41.56 -16.40 7.90
CA VAL A 52 41.16 -15.07 8.39
C VAL A 52 41.65 -13.96 7.45
N ASP A 53 42.92 -14.01 7.05
CA ASP A 53 43.51 -12.98 6.18
C ASP A 53 42.81 -12.89 4.82
N ASP A 54 42.43 -14.02 4.24
CA ASP A 54 41.75 -14.07 2.94
C ASP A 54 40.28 -13.66 3.06
N ALA A 55 39.63 -14.00 4.17
CA ALA A 55 38.29 -13.50 4.51
C ALA A 55 38.28 -11.97 4.63
N VAL A 56 39.27 -11.38 5.32
CA VAL A 56 39.37 -9.93 5.51
C VAL A 56 39.69 -9.22 4.19
N LYS A 57 40.57 -9.77 3.34
CA LYS A 57 40.84 -9.23 2.00
C LYS A 57 39.58 -9.09 1.15
N GLY A 58 38.59 -9.99 1.34
CA GLY A 58 37.29 -9.91 0.68
C GLY A 58 36.52 -8.61 0.96
N PHE A 59 36.67 -8.02 2.16
CA PHE A 59 36.05 -6.73 2.49
C PHE A 59 36.72 -5.54 1.81
N GLY A 60 37.97 -5.70 1.35
CA GLY A 60 38.69 -4.72 0.54
C GLY A 60 38.32 -4.73 -0.94
N ASN A 61 37.31 -5.50 -1.35
CA ASN A 61 36.93 -5.65 -2.76
C ASN A 61 36.49 -4.29 -3.36
N PRO A 62 37.12 -3.83 -4.46
CA PRO A 62 36.75 -2.56 -5.09
C PRO A 62 35.28 -2.49 -5.52
N GLY A 63 34.69 -3.62 -5.93
CA GLY A 63 33.27 -3.73 -6.25
C GLY A 63 32.39 -3.48 -5.03
N LEU A 64 32.72 -4.05 -3.87
CA LEU A 64 32.01 -3.80 -2.60
C LEU A 64 32.09 -2.32 -2.20
N VAL A 65 33.28 -1.72 -2.27
CA VAL A 65 33.49 -0.29 -1.97
C VAL A 65 32.68 0.60 -2.91
N THR A 66 32.66 0.27 -4.22
CA THR A 66 31.88 1.00 -5.23
C THR A 66 30.39 0.97 -4.89
N VAL A 67 29.85 -0.20 -4.51
CA VAL A 67 28.45 -0.32 -4.07
C VAL A 67 28.17 0.53 -2.83
N GLY A 68 29.07 0.53 -1.84
CA GLY A 68 28.94 1.35 -0.63
C GLY A 68 28.89 2.85 -0.94
N ILE A 69 29.78 3.34 -1.81
CA ILE A 69 29.80 4.75 -2.25
C ILE A 69 28.51 5.09 -3.00
N LEU A 70 28.03 4.20 -3.88
CA LEU A 70 26.79 4.42 -4.62
C LEU A 70 25.60 4.58 -3.67
N PHE A 71 25.51 3.80 -2.59
CA PHE A 71 24.46 3.98 -1.59
C PHE A 71 24.50 5.37 -0.93
N VAL A 72 25.69 5.92 -0.66
CA VAL A 72 25.83 7.29 -0.14
C VAL A 72 25.35 8.33 -1.14
N VAL A 73 25.72 8.18 -2.42
CA VAL A 73 25.25 9.06 -3.51
C VAL A 73 23.73 9.03 -3.59
N VAL A 74 23.12 7.84 -3.52
CA VAL A 74 21.66 7.74 -3.57
C VAL A 74 21.00 8.32 -2.33
N ALA A 75 21.54 8.10 -1.14
CA ALA A 75 21.03 8.74 0.07
C ALA A 75 21.03 10.28 -0.08
N GLY A 76 22.10 10.85 -0.65
CA GLY A 76 22.18 12.27 -0.96
C GLY A 76 21.13 12.75 -1.97
N LEU A 77 20.91 11.99 -3.05
CA LEU A 77 19.86 12.30 -4.04
C LEU A 77 18.45 12.26 -3.43
N VAL A 78 18.17 11.28 -2.58
CA VAL A 78 16.88 11.16 -1.88
C VAL A 78 16.69 12.31 -0.90
N GLN A 79 17.73 12.66 -0.14
CA GLN A 79 17.64 13.68 0.91
C GLN A 79 17.59 15.11 0.38
N THR A 80 18.20 15.37 -0.79
CA THR A 80 18.16 16.68 -1.46
C THR A 80 16.86 16.93 -2.22
N GLY A 81 16.01 15.92 -2.40
CA GLY A 81 14.81 16.03 -3.21
C GLY A 81 15.08 16.21 -4.70
N ALA A 82 16.34 16.09 -5.16
CA ALA A 82 16.69 16.15 -6.59
C ALA A 82 15.86 15.17 -7.43
N MET A 83 15.42 14.08 -6.81
CA MET A 83 14.58 13.07 -7.42
C MET A 83 13.12 13.51 -7.63
N SER A 84 12.57 14.43 -6.82
CA SER A 84 11.22 14.95 -7.03
C SER A 84 11.13 15.72 -8.36
N LEU A 85 12.21 16.42 -8.73
CA LEU A 85 12.35 17.13 -10.01
C LEU A 85 12.27 16.18 -11.21
N VAL A 86 12.73 14.94 -11.06
CA VAL A 86 12.63 13.92 -12.11
C VAL A 86 11.22 13.34 -12.15
N THR A 87 10.59 13.08 -10.99
CA THR A 87 9.29 12.40 -10.89
C THR A 87 8.07 13.29 -11.12
N GLU A 88 8.13 14.58 -10.79
CA GLU A 88 7.02 15.53 -10.94
C GLU A 88 6.57 15.72 -12.41
N PRO A 89 7.47 15.90 -13.38
CA PRO A 89 7.10 15.96 -14.81
C PRO A 89 6.43 14.67 -15.31
N LEU A 90 6.76 13.53 -14.71
CA LEU A 90 6.25 12.21 -15.09
C LEU A 90 4.85 11.93 -14.50
N LEU A 91 4.48 12.63 -13.43
CA LEU A 91 3.24 12.47 -12.62
C LEU A 91 1.99 13.13 -13.21
N GLY A 92 1.96 13.38 -14.53
CA GLY A 92 0.74 13.82 -15.23
C GLY A 92 -0.46 12.90 -14.96
N ARG A 93 -1.65 13.21 -15.48
CA ARG A 93 -2.84 12.33 -15.32
C ARG A 93 -2.88 11.26 -16.42
N PRO A 94 -2.46 10.00 -16.18
CA PRO A 94 -2.66 8.94 -17.16
C PRO A 94 -4.13 8.53 -17.18
N ASN A 95 -4.73 8.47 -18.37
CA ASN A 95 -6.09 7.96 -18.55
C ASN A 95 -6.13 6.43 -18.76
N THR A 96 -4.96 5.80 -18.97
CA THR A 96 -4.87 4.35 -19.24
C THR A 96 -3.70 3.70 -18.50
N VAL A 97 -3.84 2.41 -18.17
CA VAL A 97 -2.78 1.59 -17.56
C VAL A 97 -1.49 1.63 -18.38
N PHE A 98 -1.60 1.54 -19.71
CA PHE A 98 -0.45 1.61 -20.61
C PHE A 98 0.30 2.94 -20.49
N SER A 99 -0.42 4.07 -20.49
CA SER A 99 0.21 5.39 -20.35
C SER A 99 0.90 5.58 -18.98
N ALA A 100 0.30 5.05 -17.91
CA ALA A 100 0.89 5.10 -16.57
C ALA A 100 2.17 4.24 -16.51
N GLN A 101 2.13 3.04 -17.08
CA GLN A 101 3.29 2.15 -17.14
C GLN A 101 4.41 2.73 -17.99
N LEU A 102 4.11 3.30 -19.15
CA LEU A 102 5.14 3.89 -20.01
C LEU A 102 5.85 5.06 -19.31
N ARG A 103 5.09 5.94 -18.64
CA ARG A 103 5.62 7.05 -17.83
C ARG A 103 6.40 6.59 -16.59
N LEU A 104 6.30 5.32 -16.22
CA LEU A 104 7.00 4.74 -15.08
C LEU A 104 8.23 3.92 -15.51
N LEU A 105 8.07 3.04 -16.49
CA LEU A 105 9.10 2.09 -16.93
C LEU A 105 10.30 2.78 -17.55
N VAL A 106 10.10 3.80 -18.38
CA VAL A 106 11.19 4.55 -19.03
C VAL A 106 12.16 5.16 -18.01
N PRO A 107 11.71 6.03 -17.08
CA PRO A 107 12.60 6.65 -16.10
C PRO A 107 13.18 5.64 -15.11
N VAL A 108 12.40 4.65 -14.66
CA VAL A 108 12.88 3.60 -13.75
C VAL A 108 14.01 2.79 -14.39
N THR A 109 13.81 2.30 -15.61
CA THR A 109 14.83 1.51 -16.33
C THR A 109 16.09 2.32 -16.59
N SER A 110 15.92 3.58 -16.99
CA SER A 110 17.03 4.48 -17.31
C SER A 110 17.86 4.82 -16.07
N LEU A 111 17.19 5.11 -14.96
CA LEU A 111 17.87 5.48 -13.72
C LEU A 111 18.48 4.26 -13.01
N SER A 112 17.82 3.10 -13.08
CA SER A 112 18.36 1.85 -12.53
C SER A 112 19.57 1.34 -13.30
N ALA A 113 19.83 1.84 -14.51
CA ALA A 113 21.09 1.59 -15.20
C ALA A 113 22.29 2.20 -14.47
N PHE A 114 22.10 3.19 -13.59
CA PHE A 114 23.19 3.85 -12.85
C PHE A 114 23.10 3.61 -11.34
N LEU A 115 21.93 3.22 -10.84
CA LEU A 115 21.66 3.02 -9.42
C LEU A 115 21.19 1.59 -9.16
N ASN A 116 21.63 1.02 -8.04
CA ASN A 116 21.14 -0.28 -7.59
C ASN A 116 19.61 -0.28 -7.40
N ASN A 117 18.99 -1.44 -7.57
CA ASN A 117 17.53 -1.59 -7.60
C ASN A 117 16.83 -1.11 -6.31
N THR A 118 17.42 -1.33 -5.13
CA THR A 118 16.75 -1.08 -3.84
C THR A 118 16.36 0.39 -3.63
N PRO A 119 17.27 1.37 -3.79
CA PRO A 119 16.88 2.77 -3.72
C PRO A 119 15.88 3.22 -4.79
N ILE A 120 15.99 2.71 -6.02
CA ILE A 120 15.06 3.03 -7.11
C ILE A 120 13.64 2.62 -6.72
N VAL A 121 13.47 1.39 -6.22
CA VAL A 121 12.15 0.89 -5.82
C VAL A 121 11.57 1.74 -4.68
N ALA A 122 12.36 2.04 -3.66
CA ALA A 122 11.92 2.88 -2.53
C ALA A 122 11.50 4.28 -3.00
N MET A 123 12.24 4.88 -3.93
CA MET A 123 11.97 6.20 -4.49
C MET A 123 10.70 6.23 -5.34
N PHE A 124 10.49 5.22 -6.20
CA PHE A 124 9.33 5.16 -7.08
C PHE A 124 8.08 4.56 -6.41
N MET A 125 8.20 4.03 -5.19
CA MET A 125 7.08 3.52 -4.42
C MET A 125 5.95 4.56 -4.21
N PRO A 126 6.22 5.78 -3.70
CA PRO A 126 5.19 6.82 -3.57
C PRO A 126 4.61 7.25 -4.94
N VAL A 127 5.45 7.34 -5.97
CA VAL A 127 5.02 7.69 -7.34
C VAL A 127 4.04 6.65 -7.90
N CYS A 128 4.32 5.36 -7.70
CA CYS A 128 3.42 4.27 -8.08
C CYS A 128 2.09 4.36 -7.32
N GLY A 129 2.14 4.69 -6.03
CA GLY A 129 0.95 4.95 -5.21
C GLY A 129 0.10 6.09 -5.77
N ASP A 130 0.73 7.21 -6.12
CA ASP A 130 0.04 8.38 -6.67
C ASP A 130 -0.54 8.14 -8.07
N LEU A 131 0.18 7.45 -8.95
CA LEU A 131 -0.32 7.06 -10.27
C LEU A 131 -1.47 6.05 -10.15
N SER A 132 -1.39 5.13 -9.19
CA SER A 132 -2.47 4.20 -8.86
C SER A 132 -3.73 4.95 -8.41
N LYS A 133 -3.59 5.92 -7.50
CA LYS A 133 -4.69 6.75 -6.98
C LYS A 133 -5.29 7.65 -8.06
N LYS A 134 -4.46 8.44 -8.76
CA LYS A 134 -4.92 9.42 -9.77
C LYS A 134 -5.53 8.77 -11.01
N GLY A 135 -5.04 7.59 -11.41
CA GLY A 135 -5.50 6.86 -12.59
C GLY A 135 -6.57 5.80 -12.32
N ASN A 136 -6.96 5.57 -11.07
CA ASN A 136 -7.80 4.43 -10.65
C ASN A 136 -7.25 3.07 -11.17
N ILE A 137 -5.94 2.89 -11.07
CA ILE A 137 -5.22 1.70 -11.54
C ILE A 137 -4.87 0.84 -10.33
N SER A 138 -5.05 -0.49 -10.41
CA SER A 138 -4.66 -1.39 -9.32
C SER A 138 -3.15 -1.28 -9.02
N PRO A 139 -2.72 -1.14 -7.75
CA PRO A 139 -1.31 -1.05 -7.37
C PRO A 139 -0.42 -2.14 -7.99
N SER A 140 -0.89 -3.39 -8.03
CA SER A 140 -0.17 -4.54 -8.60
C SER A 140 0.30 -4.31 -10.04
N LYS A 141 -0.47 -3.57 -10.85
CA LYS A 141 -0.18 -3.24 -12.25
C LYS A 141 0.89 -2.16 -12.40
N LEU A 142 1.35 -1.52 -11.32
CA LEU A 142 2.43 -0.53 -11.35
C LEU A 142 3.65 -1.01 -10.57
N PHE A 143 3.46 -1.58 -9.38
CA PHE A 143 4.55 -2.05 -8.53
C PHE A 143 5.35 -3.20 -9.15
N MET A 144 4.67 -4.22 -9.69
CA MET A 144 5.37 -5.37 -10.26
C MET A 144 6.17 -5.00 -11.52
N PRO A 145 5.60 -4.27 -12.51
CA PRO A 145 6.38 -3.83 -13.67
C PRO A 145 7.54 -2.90 -13.29
N MET A 146 7.38 -2.03 -12.30
CA MET A 146 8.44 -1.15 -11.80
C MET A 146 9.61 -1.93 -11.20
N ALA A 147 9.34 -2.97 -10.40
CA ALA A 147 10.39 -3.84 -9.87
C ALA A 147 11.18 -4.56 -10.98
N TYR A 148 10.48 -5.07 -12.01
CA TYR A 148 11.14 -5.69 -13.16
C TYR A 148 11.90 -4.67 -14.02
N ALA A 149 11.38 -3.46 -14.22
CA ALA A 149 12.10 -2.40 -14.93
C ALA A 149 13.38 -1.97 -14.20
N ALA A 150 13.36 -1.89 -12.87
CA ALA A 150 14.58 -1.64 -12.11
C ALA A 150 15.61 -2.74 -12.37
N THR A 151 15.19 -4.01 -12.28
CA THR A 151 16.05 -5.17 -12.56
C THR A 151 16.61 -5.15 -13.99
N LEU A 152 15.78 -4.87 -14.98
CA LEU A 152 16.17 -4.78 -16.40
C LEU A 152 17.07 -3.57 -16.68
N GLY A 153 16.88 -2.46 -15.99
CA GLY A 153 17.76 -1.30 -16.09
C GLY A 153 19.14 -1.61 -15.52
N GLY A 154 19.20 -2.26 -14.36
CA GLY A 154 20.46 -2.59 -13.69
C GLY A 154 21.40 -3.48 -14.49
N VAL A 155 20.88 -4.33 -15.39
CA VAL A 155 21.71 -5.17 -16.26
C VAL A 155 22.33 -4.41 -17.45
N CYS A 156 21.94 -3.17 -17.69
CA CYS A 156 22.45 -2.36 -18.81
C CYS A 156 23.86 -1.81 -18.59
N THR A 157 24.34 -1.72 -17.35
CA THR A 157 25.70 -1.22 -17.06
C THR A 157 26.41 -2.04 -16.00
N MET A 158 27.73 -1.85 -15.92
CA MET A 158 28.56 -2.44 -14.87
C MET A 158 28.15 -2.02 -13.45
N ILE A 159 27.76 -0.77 -13.24
CA ILE A 159 27.45 -0.23 -11.90
C ILE A 159 25.97 -0.46 -11.52
N GLY A 160 25.11 -0.75 -12.50
CA GLY A 160 23.67 -0.90 -12.27
C GLY A 160 23.29 -2.05 -11.32
N THR A 161 24.12 -3.08 -11.19
CA THR A 161 23.91 -4.14 -10.19
C THR A 161 25.20 -4.57 -9.50
N SER A 162 25.10 -4.90 -8.21
CA SER A 162 26.19 -5.49 -7.42
C SER A 162 26.70 -6.81 -8.02
N THR A 163 25.82 -7.60 -8.65
CA THR A 163 26.20 -8.84 -9.32
C THR A 163 27.17 -8.61 -10.48
N ASN A 164 26.96 -7.57 -11.29
CA ASN A 164 27.87 -7.24 -12.39
C ASN A 164 29.26 -6.87 -11.87
N LEU A 165 29.33 -6.06 -10.81
CA LEU A 165 30.60 -5.69 -10.18
C LEU A 165 31.36 -6.89 -9.62
N VAL A 166 30.67 -7.80 -8.94
CA VAL A 166 31.28 -9.02 -8.39
C VAL A 166 31.80 -9.92 -9.50
N VAL A 167 31.01 -10.15 -10.55
CA VAL A 167 31.44 -10.99 -11.69
C VAL A 167 32.63 -10.37 -12.42
N ASN A 168 32.63 -9.05 -12.62
CA ASN A 168 33.74 -8.36 -13.28
C ASN A 168 35.04 -8.42 -12.46
N ASP A 169 34.93 -8.33 -11.13
CA ASP A 169 36.09 -8.49 -10.27
C ASP A 169 36.63 -9.93 -10.29
N LEU A 170 35.76 -10.93 -10.27
CA LEU A 170 36.14 -12.34 -10.43
C LEU A 170 36.79 -12.59 -11.80
N LEU A 171 36.29 -11.96 -12.86
CA LEU A 171 36.88 -12.06 -14.19
C LEU A 171 38.33 -11.55 -14.19
N GLY A 172 38.57 -10.37 -13.62
CA GLY A 172 39.91 -9.77 -13.57
C GLY A 172 40.88 -10.44 -12.59
N SER A 173 40.37 -11.10 -11.53
CA SER A 173 41.21 -11.71 -10.49
C SER A 173 41.48 -13.20 -10.71
N GLN A 174 40.54 -13.94 -11.31
CA GLN A 174 40.63 -15.39 -11.46
C GLN A 174 40.80 -15.87 -12.90
N THR A 175 40.69 -14.99 -13.90
CA THR A 175 40.88 -15.36 -15.29
C THR A 175 41.97 -14.51 -15.96
N LYS A 176 42.35 -14.89 -17.18
CA LYS A 176 43.29 -14.10 -18.00
C LYS A 176 42.62 -12.95 -18.75
N TYR A 177 41.30 -12.82 -18.65
CA TYR A 177 40.55 -11.80 -19.36
C TYR A 177 40.60 -10.46 -18.61
N PRO A 178 40.67 -9.33 -19.35
CA PRO A 178 40.57 -8.02 -18.73
C PRO A 178 39.19 -7.83 -18.10
N ARG A 179 39.12 -6.95 -17.11
CA ARG A 179 37.84 -6.47 -16.57
C ARG A 179 37.03 -5.80 -17.68
N LEU A 180 35.73 -6.03 -17.67
CA LEU A 180 34.74 -5.37 -18.50
C LEU A 180 34.70 -3.87 -18.19
N ALA A 181 34.64 -3.07 -19.24
CA ALA A 181 34.38 -1.64 -19.17
C ALA A 181 32.91 -1.37 -18.84
N MET A 182 32.61 -0.12 -18.47
CA MET A 182 31.29 0.33 -18.02
C MET A 182 30.14 -0.08 -18.97
N TRP A 183 30.41 -0.05 -20.28
CA TRP A 183 29.42 -0.19 -21.35
C TRP A 183 29.48 -1.53 -22.11
N ASP A 184 30.40 -2.43 -21.77
CA ASP A 184 30.56 -3.69 -22.50
C ASP A 184 29.30 -4.56 -22.42
N ILE A 185 28.64 -4.54 -21.26
CA ILE A 185 27.40 -5.27 -21.02
C ILE A 185 26.19 -4.57 -21.68
N ALA A 186 26.29 -3.27 -21.99
CA ALA A 186 25.17 -2.50 -22.53
C ALA A 186 24.67 -3.04 -23.87
N TRP A 187 25.56 -3.61 -24.69
CA TRP A 187 25.23 -4.25 -25.96
C TRP A 187 24.27 -5.43 -25.80
N VAL A 188 24.28 -6.10 -24.64
CA VAL A 188 23.35 -7.20 -24.32
C VAL A 188 22.20 -6.68 -23.44
N GLY A 189 22.53 -5.85 -22.45
CA GLY A 189 21.58 -5.35 -21.47
C GLY A 189 20.51 -4.44 -22.06
N VAL A 190 20.87 -3.50 -22.94
CA VAL A 190 19.90 -2.55 -23.53
C VAL A 190 18.87 -3.27 -24.40
N PRO A 191 19.23 -4.18 -25.33
CA PRO A 191 18.24 -4.99 -26.04
C PRO A 191 17.34 -5.81 -25.11
N CYS A 192 17.91 -6.45 -24.08
CA CYS A 192 17.14 -7.21 -23.10
C CYS A 192 16.16 -6.32 -22.34
N ALA A 193 16.57 -5.11 -21.94
CA ALA A 193 15.72 -4.15 -21.27
C ALA A 193 14.59 -3.65 -22.16
N VAL A 194 14.87 -3.36 -23.44
CA VAL A 194 13.84 -2.95 -24.41
C VAL A 194 12.82 -4.06 -24.63
N VAL A 195 13.27 -5.31 -24.85
CA VAL A 195 12.38 -6.46 -25.04
C VAL A 195 11.58 -6.74 -23.77
N GLY A 196 12.23 -6.71 -22.61
CA GLY A 196 11.59 -6.94 -21.31
C GLY A 196 10.55 -5.87 -20.97
N CYS A 197 10.87 -4.58 -21.17
CA CYS A 197 9.91 -3.49 -20.98
C CYS A 197 8.76 -3.57 -21.99
N GLY A 198 9.04 -3.94 -23.25
CA GLY A 198 8.00 -4.21 -24.25
C GLY A 198 7.06 -5.33 -23.83
N TYR A 199 7.61 -6.43 -23.30
CA TYR A 199 6.85 -7.54 -22.75
C TYR A 199 5.96 -7.10 -21.58
N LEU A 200 6.52 -6.35 -20.62
CA LEU A 200 5.76 -5.83 -19.48
C LEU A 200 4.59 -4.95 -19.96
N LEU A 201 4.83 -4.03 -20.89
CA LEU A 201 3.80 -3.16 -21.46
C LEU A 201 2.69 -3.93 -22.18
N ALA A 202 3.05 -4.98 -22.94
CA ALA A 202 2.09 -5.75 -23.74
C ALA A 202 1.26 -6.72 -22.90
N PHE A 203 1.90 -7.43 -21.95
CA PHE A 203 1.31 -8.57 -21.24
C PHE A 203 0.88 -8.26 -19.81
N SER A 204 1.30 -7.14 -19.22
CA SER A 204 0.90 -6.77 -17.85
C SER A 204 -0.61 -6.74 -17.65
N ARG A 205 -1.39 -6.36 -18.67
CA ARG A 205 -2.85 -6.31 -18.56
C ARG A 205 -3.50 -7.68 -18.40
N TRP A 206 -2.86 -8.73 -18.89
CA TRP A 206 -3.40 -10.09 -18.90
C TRP A 206 -2.82 -10.96 -17.80
N LEU A 207 -1.52 -10.77 -17.49
CA LEU A 207 -0.79 -11.61 -16.55
C LEU A 207 -0.90 -11.14 -15.10
N LEU A 208 -1.05 -9.83 -14.86
CA LEU A 208 -1.07 -9.29 -13.50
C LEU A 208 -2.51 -9.23 -12.95
N PRO A 209 -2.77 -9.84 -11.79
CA PRO A 209 -4.09 -9.81 -11.16
C PRO A 209 -4.43 -8.38 -10.72
N ASP A 210 -5.71 -8.02 -10.87
CA ASP A 210 -6.28 -6.81 -10.29
C ASP A 210 -6.40 -6.98 -8.77
N ARG A 211 -5.28 -6.76 -8.07
CA ARG A 211 -5.26 -6.66 -6.61
C ARG A 211 -5.56 -5.22 -6.24
N ARG A 212 -6.83 -4.84 -6.38
CA ARG A 212 -7.32 -3.62 -5.74
C ARG A 212 -7.48 -3.94 -4.25
N PRO A 213 -7.06 -3.07 -3.33
CA PRO A 213 -7.52 -3.21 -1.96
C PRO A 213 -9.04 -3.28 -2.02
N ALA A 214 -9.60 -4.30 -1.39
CA ALA A 214 -11.03 -4.59 -1.42
C ALA A 214 -11.88 -3.42 -0.91
N ILE A 215 -11.23 -2.55 -0.15
CA ILE A 215 -11.68 -1.25 0.31
C ILE A 215 -10.66 -0.24 -0.23
N SER A 216 -10.91 0.31 -1.41
CA SER A 216 -10.13 1.43 -1.92
C SER A 216 -10.60 2.71 -1.24
N LEU A 217 -9.70 3.36 -0.50
CA LEU A 217 -9.83 4.72 0.04
C LEU A 217 -9.91 5.82 -1.05
N SER A 218 -10.08 5.40 -2.32
CA SER A 218 -10.26 6.24 -3.49
C SER A 218 -11.71 6.70 -3.66
N ASP A 219 -12.66 6.03 -3.01
CA ASP A 219 -13.98 6.60 -2.76
C ASP A 219 -13.84 7.48 -1.52
N ASP A 220 -13.46 8.74 -1.72
CA ASP A 220 -13.62 9.77 -0.69
C ASP A 220 -15.11 9.77 -0.28
N PRO A 221 -15.48 9.33 0.94
CA PRO A 221 -16.89 9.30 1.34
C PRO A 221 -17.52 10.70 1.28
N ARG A 222 -16.68 11.74 1.38
CA ARG A 222 -17.05 13.16 1.28
C ARG A 222 -17.55 13.54 -0.12
N GLN A 223 -17.34 12.70 -1.14
CA GLN A 223 -17.93 12.88 -2.48
C GLN A 223 -19.32 12.24 -2.61
N TYR A 224 -19.80 11.54 -1.58
CA TYR A 224 -21.07 10.82 -1.56
C TYR A 224 -22.01 11.30 -0.46
N THR A 225 -21.72 12.47 0.12
CA THR A 225 -22.50 13.06 1.20
C THR A 225 -23.46 14.11 0.65
N VAL A 226 -24.73 14.03 1.06
CA VAL A 226 -25.79 14.97 0.69
C VAL A 226 -26.35 15.58 1.95
N GLU A 227 -26.42 16.89 2.00
CA GLU A 227 -26.95 17.62 3.15
C GLU A 227 -28.32 18.22 2.83
N MET A 228 -29.28 17.89 3.69
CA MET A 228 -30.64 18.41 3.62
C MET A 228 -30.97 19.04 4.95
N GLU A 229 -31.64 20.18 4.95
CA GLU A 229 -32.16 20.83 6.14
C GLU A 229 -33.66 20.55 6.28
N VAL A 230 -34.10 20.27 7.51
CA VAL A 230 -35.52 20.15 7.84
C VAL A 230 -36.15 21.54 7.86
N GLU A 231 -37.09 21.78 6.95
CA GLU A 231 -37.76 23.06 6.80
C GLU A 231 -38.53 23.46 8.07
N ALA A 232 -38.32 24.68 8.55
CA ALA A 232 -39.05 25.23 9.69
C ALA A 232 -40.55 25.32 9.36
N GLY A 233 -41.38 24.60 10.11
CA GLY A 233 -42.82 24.48 9.85
C GLY A 233 -43.21 23.41 8.82
N GLY A 234 -42.24 22.67 8.29
CA GLY A 234 -42.46 21.57 7.36
C GLY A 234 -43.08 20.31 8.01
N PRO A 235 -43.63 19.38 7.21
CA PRO A 235 -44.35 18.20 7.70
C PRO A 235 -43.46 17.17 8.43
N LEU A 236 -42.13 17.34 8.39
CA LEU A 236 -41.15 16.45 9.00
C LEU A 236 -40.82 16.83 10.45
N VAL A 237 -41.13 18.05 10.88
CA VAL A 237 -40.89 18.49 12.27
C VAL A 237 -41.70 17.62 13.23
N ASN A 238 -41.07 17.19 14.33
CA ASN A 238 -41.59 16.26 15.34
C ASN A 238 -41.88 14.82 14.86
N ARG A 239 -41.60 14.47 13.61
CA ARG A 239 -41.65 13.07 13.16
C ARG A 239 -40.38 12.35 13.55
N SER A 240 -40.51 11.06 13.86
CA SER A 240 -39.33 10.21 13.98
C SER A 240 -38.69 9.97 12.61
N VAL A 241 -37.39 9.67 12.58
CA VAL A 241 -36.63 9.35 11.36
C VAL A 241 -37.26 8.21 10.56
N GLU A 242 -37.85 7.23 11.24
CA GLU A 242 -38.61 6.15 10.59
C GLU A 242 -39.94 6.64 9.99
N GLN A 243 -40.73 7.41 10.74
CA GLN A 243 -41.99 8.01 10.26
C GLN A 243 -41.78 9.04 9.14
N ALA A 244 -40.60 9.64 9.08
CA ALA A 244 -40.16 10.55 8.02
C ALA A 244 -39.67 9.80 6.77
N GLY A 245 -39.57 8.46 6.82
CA GLY A 245 -39.12 7.65 5.69
C GLY A 245 -37.62 7.74 5.39
N LEU A 246 -36.85 8.44 6.23
CA LEU A 246 -35.43 8.73 6.01
C LEU A 246 -34.51 7.53 6.24
N ARG A 247 -35.04 6.45 6.82
CA ARG A 247 -34.33 5.21 7.12
C ARG A 247 -34.37 4.16 6.00
N HIS A 248 -35.37 4.26 5.13
CA HIS A 248 -35.65 3.26 4.09
C HIS A 248 -35.37 3.79 2.68
N LEU A 249 -34.51 4.81 2.56
CA LEU A 249 -34.17 5.42 1.29
C LEU A 249 -33.35 4.44 0.42
N PRO A 250 -33.71 4.25 -0.86
CA PRO A 250 -32.98 3.38 -1.77
C PRO A 250 -31.60 3.97 -2.09
N GLY A 251 -30.54 3.38 -1.56
CA GLY A 251 -29.15 3.77 -1.87
C GLY A 251 -28.65 5.01 -1.11
N LEU A 252 -29.41 5.53 -0.15
CA LEU A 252 -29.01 6.62 0.76
C LEU A 252 -29.25 6.20 2.22
N TYR A 253 -28.39 6.67 3.11
CA TYR A 253 -28.48 6.41 4.54
C TYR A 253 -28.28 7.69 5.33
N LEU A 254 -29.20 8.00 6.26
CA LEU A 254 -29.05 9.12 7.19
C LEU A 254 -27.90 8.83 8.18
N LEU A 255 -26.78 9.53 8.00
CA LEU A 255 -25.56 9.36 8.79
C LEU A 255 -25.70 10.01 10.17
N GLU A 256 -26.13 11.27 10.19
CA GLU A 256 -26.16 12.14 11.35
C GLU A 256 -27.18 13.27 11.19
N ILE A 257 -27.53 13.87 12.34
CA ILE A 257 -28.30 15.11 12.45
C ILE A 257 -27.40 16.14 13.14
N GLU A 258 -27.13 17.26 12.51
CA GLU A 258 -26.53 18.43 13.16
C GLU A 258 -27.68 19.35 13.64
N ARG A 259 -27.70 19.59 14.96
CA ARG A 259 -28.72 20.41 15.64
C ARG A 259 -28.01 21.45 16.49
N HIS A 260 -28.21 22.72 16.17
CA HIS A 260 -27.62 23.85 16.91
C HIS A 260 -26.09 23.76 17.08
N GLY A 261 -25.38 23.20 16.10
CA GLY A 261 -23.93 23.01 16.15
C GLY A 261 -23.46 21.76 16.92
N GLU A 262 -24.38 20.97 17.48
CA GLU A 262 -24.08 19.64 18.01
C GLU A 262 -24.41 18.56 17.00
N VAL A 263 -23.48 17.63 16.80
CA VAL A 263 -23.67 16.51 15.88
C VAL A 263 -24.19 15.30 16.65
N LEU A 264 -25.36 14.80 16.24
CA LEU A 264 -25.99 13.57 16.72
C LEU A 264 -25.59 12.41 15.78
N PRO A 265 -24.50 11.68 16.07
CA PRO A 265 -24.17 10.48 15.31
C PRO A 265 -25.16 9.36 15.64
N ALA A 266 -25.27 8.38 14.75
CA ALA A 266 -26.00 7.12 15.05
C ALA A 266 -27.49 7.31 15.34
N VAL A 267 -28.11 8.16 14.53
CA VAL A 267 -29.53 8.51 14.55
C VAL A 267 -30.42 7.26 14.62
N GLY A 268 -31.11 7.10 15.75
CA GLY A 268 -32.05 6.02 15.98
C GLY A 268 -33.32 6.16 15.11
N PRO A 269 -34.11 5.09 14.92
CA PRO A 269 -35.34 5.16 14.13
C PRO A 269 -36.39 6.08 14.78
N TRP A 270 -36.34 6.15 16.12
CA TRP A 270 -37.24 6.91 16.97
C TRP A 270 -36.79 8.36 17.21
N GLU A 271 -35.59 8.74 16.74
CA GLU A 271 -35.08 10.09 16.91
C GLU A 271 -36.01 11.08 16.20
N ARG A 272 -36.45 12.11 16.92
CA ARG A 272 -37.41 13.07 16.40
C ARG A 272 -36.69 14.23 15.73
N LEU A 273 -37.10 14.54 14.52
CA LEU A 273 -36.60 15.66 13.74
C LEU A 273 -37.13 16.98 14.32
N GLN A 274 -36.27 17.98 14.42
CA GLN A 274 -36.61 19.34 14.82
C GLN A 274 -36.48 20.29 13.63
N ALA A 275 -37.06 21.47 13.75
CA ALA A 275 -36.92 22.51 12.74
C ALA A 275 -35.45 22.95 12.64
N ASN A 276 -34.97 23.12 11.40
CA ASN A 276 -33.58 23.47 11.07
C ASN A 276 -32.54 22.39 11.42
N ASP A 277 -32.97 21.15 11.67
CA ASP A 277 -32.03 20.02 11.73
C ASP A 277 -31.34 19.87 10.37
N ARG A 278 -30.01 19.82 10.35
CA ARG A 278 -29.23 19.50 9.16
C ARG A 278 -28.94 18.01 9.13
N LEU A 279 -29.51 17.35 8.14
CA LEU A 279 -29.46 15.92 7.92
C LEU A 279 -28.38 15.62 6.90
N VAL A 280 -27.44 14.76 7.29
CA VAL A 280 -26.33 14.36 6.42
C VAL A 280 -26.57 12.93 5.97
N PHE A 281 -26.68 12.71 4.66
CA PHE A 281 -26.90 11.40 4.06
C PHE A 281 -25.67 10.92 3.33
N VAL A 282 -25.38 9.62 3.36
CA VAL A 282 -24.31 8.98 2.59
C VAL A 282 -24.91 7.98 1.60
N GLY A 283 -24.49 8.03 0.34
CA GLY A 283 -24.95 7.06 -0.67
C GLY A 283 -24.72 7.45 -2.13
N ILE A 284 -25.43 6.76 -3.03
CA ILE A 284 -25.23 6.88 -4.48
C ILE A 284 -25.85 8.19 -4.98
N ILE A 285 -25.10 8.97 -5.78
CA ILE A 285 -25.48 10.31 -6.27
C ILE A 285 -26.80 10.31 -7.05
N GLU A 286 -27.14 9.21 -7.73
CA GLU A 286 -28.40 9.07 -8.48
C GLU A 286 -29.64 9.13 -7.58
N SER A 287 -29.50 8.78 -6.29
CA SER A 287 -30.59 8.77 -5.31
C SER A 287 -30.89 10.14 -4.68
N VAL A 288 -30.07 11.18 -4.91
CA VAL A 288 -30.31 12.55 -4.38
C VAL A 288 -31.63 13.13 -4.88
N VAL A 289 -32.06 12.72 -6.08
CA VAL A 289 -33.31 13.15 -6.70
C VAL A 289 -34.52 12.80 -5.83
N ASP A 290 -34.47 11.69 -5.09
CA ASP A 290 -35.56 11.25 -4.23
C ASP A 290 -35.64 12.03 -2.92
N LEU A 291 -34.50 12.49 -2.38
CA LEU A 291 -34.46 13.42 -1.25
C LEU A 291 -35.11 14.77 -1.61
N ARG A 292 -34.87 15.27 -2.83
CA ARG A 292 -35.47 16.55 -3.30
C ARG A 292 -36.99 16.48 -3.49
N LYS A 293 -37.55 15.27 -3.66
CA LYS A 293 -39.00 15.06 -3.79
C LYS A 293 -39.71 14.97 -2.44
N MET A 294 -38.98 14.77 -1.34
CA MET A 294 -39.56 14.72 0.00
C MET A 294 -39.98 16.11 0.48
N ARG A 295 -41.27 16.27 0.78
CA ARG A 295 -41.82 17.52 1.33
C ARG A 295 -41.26 17.77 2.73
N GLY A 296 -40.77 18.99 2.99
CA GLY A 296 -40.19 19.39 4.28
C GLY A 296 -38.68 19.22 4.38
N LEU A 297 -37.99 18.80 3.30
CA LEU A 297 -36.53 18.87 3.18
C LEU A 297 -36.14 19.90 2.13
N ARG A 298 -35.18 20.75 2.47
CA ARG A 298 -34.54 21.68 1.54
C ARG A 298 -33.03 21.43 1.51
N PRO A 299 -32.33 21.62 0.40
CA PRO A 299 -30.86 21.61 0.41
C PRO A 299 -30.34 22.67 1.40
N ALA A 300 -29.37 22.31 2.23
CA ALA A 300 -28.79 23.23 3.22
C ALA A 300 -27.97 24.37 2.59
N THR A 301 -27.64 24.29 1.29
CA THR A 301 -26.92 25.34 0.53
C THR A 301 -27.26 25.26 -0.97
N ASP A 302 -27.16 26.36 -1.72
CA ASP A 302 -27.31 26.42 -3.20
C ASP A 302 -26.21 25.66 -3.97
N GLN A 303 -25.20 25.17 -3.27
CA GLN A 303 -24.16 24.31 -3.82
C GLN A 303 -24.35 22.92 -3.26
N VAL A 304 -24.95 22.04 -4.07
CA VAL A 304 -25.23 20.62 -3.74
C VAL A 304 -23.94 19.81 -3.50
N PHE A 305 -22.76 20.41 -3.71
CA PHE A 305 -21.46 19.80 -3.48
C PHE A 305 -20.46 20.85 -2.98
N LYS A 306 -20.41 21.09 -1.67
CA LYS A 306 -19.25 21.68 -1.01
C LYS A 306 -19.11 21.12 0.40
N LEU A 307 -18.02 20.39 0.64
CA LEU A 307 -17.47 20.23 1.97
C LEU A 307 -16.29 21.20 2.10
N SER A 308 -16.57 22.32 2.75
CA SER A 308 -15.57 23.18 3.37
C SER A 308 -16.07 23.51 4.76
N ALA A 309 -15.87 22.60 5.71
CA ALA A 309 -15.74 22.91 7.12
C ALA A 309 -15.11 21.71 7.87
N PRO A 310 -14.32 21.96 8.93
CA PRO A 310 -13.42 20.99 9.53
C PRO A 310 -14.08 20.30 10.73
N ASP A 311 -14.28 18.97 10.67
CA ASP A 311 -14.80 18.25 11.83
C ASP A 311 -13.70 17.42 12.50
N THR A 312 -13.37 17.82 13.72
CA THR A 312 -12.05 17.63 14.36
C THR A 312 -11.86 16.29 15.07
N GLN A 313 -12.83 15.37 15.02
CA GLN A 313 -12.87 14.18 15.91
C GLN A 313 -13.18 12.82 15.26
N ARG A 314 -13.34 12.74 13.93
CA ARG A 314 -13.62 11.48 13.23
C ARG A 314 -12.47 11.01 12.37
N SER A 315 -12.32 9.69 12.25
CA SER A 315 -11.33 9.04 11.38
C SER A 315 -11.90 7.79 10.74
N LEU A 316 -11.45 7.51 9.52
CA LEU A 316 -11.68 6.22 8.89
C LEU A 316 -10.68 5.22 9.46
N ILE A 317 -11.19 4.04 9.81
CA ILE A 317 -10.40 2.97 10.42
C ILE A 317 -10.63 1.69 9.65
N GLU A 318 -9.52 1.04 9.28
CA GLU A 318 -9.53 -0.30 8.73
C GLU A 318 -9.36 -1.29 9.88
N ALA A 319 -10.29 -2.25 9.99
CA ALA A 319 -10.25 -3.28 11.02
C ALA A 319 -10.44 -4.68 10.42
N VAL A 320 -9.57 -5.62 10.79
CA VAL A 320 -9.66 -7.02 10.35
C VAL A 320 -10.29 -7.86 11.45
N VAL A 321 -11.43 -8.49 11.18
CA VAL A 321 -12.20 -9.28 12.15
C VAL A 321 -11.37 -10.48 12.62
N SER A 322 -11.20 -10.63 13.93
CA SER A 322 -10.50 -11.79 14.50
C SER A 322 -11.39 -13.02 14.61
N THR A 323 -10.78 -14.19 14.79
CA THR A 323 -11.50 -15.43 15.14
C THR A 323 -12.20 -15.36 16.51
N ARG A 324 -11.77 -14.46 17.39
CA ARG A 324 -12.32 -14.25 18.73
C ARG A 324 -13.41 -13.17 18.76
N CYS A 325 -13.68 -12.52 17.64
CA CYS A 325 -14.69 -11.48 17.57
C CYS A 325 -16.07 -12.07 17.92
N PRO A 326 -16.77 -11.52 18.93
CA PRO A 326 -18.07 -12.03 19.39
C PRO A 326 -19.22 -11.82 18.39
N LEU A 327 -18.96 -11.11 17.29
CA LEU A 327 -19.91 -10.88 16.21
C LEU A 327 -19.72 -11.85 15.02
N VAL A 328 -18.73 -12.75 15.07
CA VAL A 328 -18.55 -13.80 14.07
C VAL A 328 -19.79 -14.68 14.00
N GLY A 329 -20.26 -14.95 12.78
CA GLY A 329 -21.46 -15.74 12.52
C GLY A 329 -22.78 -14.97 12.69
N LYS A 330 -22.75 -13.68 13.06
CA LYS A 330 -23.92 -12.81 13.13
C LYS A 330 -23.90 -11.79 12.00
N THR A 331 -25.08 -11.33 11.58
CA THR A 331 -25.15 -10.16 10.69
C THR A 331 -24.67 -8.91 11.43
N ILE A 332 -24.17 -7.90 10.70
CA ILE A 332 -23.78 -6.61 11.28
C ILE A 332 -24.93 -5.99 12.09
N ARG A 333 -26.18 -6.16 11.61
CA ARG A 333 -27.39 -5.68 12.28
C ARG A 333 -27.69 -6.47 13.55
N ASP A 334 -27.70 -7.80 13.49
CA ASP A 334 -28.01 -8.66 14.66
C ASP A 334 -26.93 -8.56 15.74
N GLY A 335 -25.68 -8.39 15.31
CA GLY A 335 -24.55 -8.13 16.19
C GLY A 335 -24.56 -6.75 16.84
N ARG A 336 -25.47 -5.85 16.41
CA ARG A 336 -25.56 -4.46 16.85
C ARG A 336 -24.19 -3.77 16.80
N PHE A 337 -23.44 -3.99 15.73
CA PHE A 337 -22.05 -3.54 15.59
C PHE A 337 -21.90 -2.06 15.96
N ARG A 338 -22.83 -1.24 15.47
CA ARG A 338 -22.85 0.22 15.69
C ARG A 338 -22.90 0.60 17.16
N THR A 339 -23.78 -0.01 17.94
CA THR A 339 -23.93 0.27 19.37
C THR A 339 -22.79 -0.34 20.18
N LYS A 340 -22.33 -1.54 19.80
CA LYS A 340 -21.30 -2.26 20.53
C LYS A 340 -19.93 -1.59 20.44
N TYR A 341 -19.56 -1.14 19.25
CA TYR A 341 -18.24 -0.60 18.97
C TYR A 341 -18.23 0.93 18.81
N ASN A 342 -19.40 1.58 18.88
CA ASN A 342 -19.56 3.00 18.58
C ASN A 342 -18.94 3.39 17.22
N ALA A 343 -19.10 2.51 16.23
CA ALA A 343 -18.48 2.59 14.93
C ALA A 343 -19.46 2.15 13.83
N ALA A 344 -19.52 2.89 12.72
CA ALA A 344 -20.35 2.54 11.58
C ALA A 344 -19.54 1.74 10.57
N VAL A 345 -20.06 0.58 10.12
CA VAL A 345 -19.44 -0.17 9.02
C VAL A 345 -19.86 0.48 7.70
N ILE A 346 -18.89 0.91 6.91
CA ILE A 346 -19.06 1.53 5.59
C ILE A 346 -18.94 0.48 4.49
N ALA A 347 -17.99 -0.44 4.64
CA ALA A 347 -17.74 -1.48 3.67
C ALA A 347 -17.19 -2.74 4.35
N VAL A 348 -17.50 -3.88 3.74
CA VAL A 348 -16.94 -5.18 4.13
C VAL A 348 -16.25 -5.79 2.92
N ALA A 349 -15.08 -6.34 3.18
CA ALA A 349 -14.29 -7.07 2.21
C ALA A 349 -13.92 -8.45 2.74
N ARG A 350 -14.00 -9.45 1.88
CA ARG A 350 -13.65 -10.83 2.18
C ARG A 350 -12.70 -11.37 1.14
N SER A 351 -11.58 -11.94 1.58
CA SER A 351 -10.55 -12.49 0.70
C SER A 351 -10.10 -11.51 -0.40
N GLY A 352 -10.04 -10.22 -0.08
CA GLY A 352 -9.62 -9.19 -1.03
C GLY A 352 -10.72 -8.72 -2.00
N GLN A 353 -11.98 -9.15 -1.85
CA GLN A 353 -13.11 -8.67 -2.65
C GLN A 353 -14.16 -7.97 -1.79
N ARG A 354 -14.72 -6.86 -2.27
CA ARG A 354 -15.82 -6.15 -1.62
C ARG A 354 -17.08 -7.01 -1.66
N ILE A 355 -17.74 -7.18 -0.52
CA ILE A 355 -19.04 -7.84 -0.46
C ILE A 355 -20.11 -6.86 -0.94
N THR A 356 -20.74 -7.17 -2.06
CA THR A 356 -21.86 -6.39 -2.61
C THR A 356 -23.19 -6.89 -2.03
N ALA A 357 -23.46 -6.55 -0.78
CA ALA A 357 -24.72 -6.82 -0.11
C ALA A 357 -25.10 -5.63 0.78
N LYS A 358 -26.35 -5.58 1.24
CA LYS A 358 -26.78 -4.59 2.24
C LYS A 358 -25.93 -4.78 3.49
N ILE A 359 -25.19 -3.73 3.89
CA ILE A 359 -24.18 -3.80 4.97
C ILE A 359 -24.73 -4.48 6.22
N GLY A 360 -25.94 -4.11 6.65
CA GLY A 360 -26.55 -4.67 7.85
C GLY A 360 -26.83 -6.17 7.79
N ASP A 361 -27.02 -6.75 6.60
CA ASP A 361 -27.36 -8.17 6.41
C ASP A 361 -26.11 -9.05 6.20
N ILE A 362 -24.91 -8.45 6.16
CA ILE A 362 -23.66 -9.19 5.97
C ILE A 362 -23.32 -9.95 7.26
N VAL A 363 -23.20 -11.28 7.14
CA VAL A 363 -22.70 -12.15 8.22
C VAL A 363 -21.18 -12.03 8.30
N LEU A 364 -20.67 -11.57 9.45
CA LEU A 364 -19.24 -11.40 9.69
C LEU A 364 -18.53 -12.74 9.83
N GLN A 365 -17.39 -12.86 9.14
CA GLN A 365 -16.50 -14.01 9.20
C GLN A 365 -15.11 -13.59 9.69
N PRO A 366 -14.35 -14.49 10.33
CA PRO A 366 -12.96 -14.22 10.66
C PRO A 366 -12.16 -13.91 9.39
N GLY A 367 -11.33 -12.87 9.46
CA GLY A 367 -10.54 -12.38 8.32
C GLY A 367 -11.28 -11.41 7.40
N ASP A 368 -12.55 -11.08 7.66
CA ASP A 368 -13.22 -9.97 6.97
C ASP A 368 -12.51 -8.64 7.30
N THR A 369 -12.25 -7.82 6.29
CA THR A 369 -11.76 -6.47 6.44
C THR A 369 -12.94 -5.50 6.44
N LEU A 370 -13.04 -4.65 7.46
CA LEU A 370 -14.08 -3.66 7.63
C LEU A 370 -13.49 -2.26 7.45
N LEU A 371 -14.20 -1.43 6.69
CA LEU A 371 -14.00 0.02 6.73
C LEU A 371 -14.99 0.60 7.73
N LEU A 372 -14.46 1.25 8.76
CA LEU A 372 -15.23 1.82 9.84
C LEU A 372 -15.11 3.34 9.84
N GLU A 373 -16.21 4.02 10.12
CA GLU A 373 -16.19 5.39 10.62
C GLU A 373 -16.35 5.34 12.14
N ALA A 374 -15.36 5.87 12.87
CA ALA A 374 -15.42 5.95 14.33
C ALA A 374 -14.63 7.18 14.83
N HIS A 375 -14.69 7.40 16.15
CA HIS A 375 -13.88 8.40 16.82
C HIS A 375 -12.37 8.13 16.61
N GLN A 376 -11.54 9.17 16.56
CA GLN A 376 -10.09 9.06 16.34
C GLN A 376 -9.38 8.11 17.32
N ASP A 377 -9.89 8.03 18.55
CA ASP A 377 -9.34 7.14 19.58
C ASP A 377 -9.73 5.67 19.40
N PHE A 378 -10.64 5.32 18.49
CA PHE A 378 -11.09 3.93 18.32
C PHE A 378 -9.93 2.99 18.00
N ALA A 379 -9.01 3.39 17.11
CA ALA A 379 -7.84 2.59 16.79
C ALA A 379 -6.96 2.33 18.01
N ARG A 380 -6.82 3.34 18.89
CA ARG A 380 -6.07 3.23 20.15
C ARG A 380 -6.78 2.36 21.17
N LEU A 381 -8.09 2.50 21.32
CA LEU A 381 -8.93 1.75 22.26
C LEU A 381 -9.01 0.27 21.88
N GLN A 382 -9.11 -0.03 20.59
CA GLN A 382 -9.24 -1.39 20.09
C GLN A 382 -7.90 -2.06 19.79
N ARG A 383 -6.76 -1.36 19.90
CA ARG A 383 -5.42 -1.92 19.64
C ARG A 383 -5.08 -3.13 20.52
N ASN A 384 -5.60 -3.14 21.75
CA ASN A 384 -5.38 -4.20 22.72
C ASN A 384 -6.58 -5.17 22.82
N SER A 385 -7.63 -4.95 22.02
CA SER A 385 -8.79 -5.82 21.98
C SER A 385 -8.51 -7.05 21.14
N THR A 386 -8.95 -8.22 21.60
CA THR A 386 -8.84 -9.46 20.83
C THR A 386 -9.88 -9.57 19.73
N ASP A 387 -10.80 -8.60 19.60
CA ASP A 387 -11.90 -8.65 18.63
C ASP A 387 -11.43 -8.42 17.19
N PHE A 388 -10.27 -7.79 17.00
CA PHE A 388 -9.70 -7.49 15.69
C PHE A 388 -8.24 -7.94 15.63
N PHE A 389 -7.82 -8.53 14.51
CA PHE A 389 -6.41 -8.88 14.28
C PHE A 389 -5.56 -7.65 14.01
N LEU A 390 -6.14 -6.65 13.36
CA LEU A 390 -5.51 -5.39 13.00
C LEU A 390 -6.53 -4.28 13.10
N VAL A 391 -6.13 -3.14 13.65
CA VAL A 391 -6.88 -1.89 13.60
C VAL A 391 -5.90 -0.79 13.22
N SER A 392 -6.13 -0.15 12.08
CA SER A 392 -5.29 0.94 11.58
C SER A 392 -6.15 2.14 11.23
N SER A 393 -5.76 3.32 11.69
CA SER A 393 -6.29 4.55 11.13
C SER A 393 -5.84 4.68 9.69
N VAL A 394 -6.71 5.18 8.83
CA VAL A 394 -6.37 5.49 7.45
C VAL A 394 -5.55 6.78 7.41
N GLU A 395 -4.36 6.74 6.79
CA GLU A 395 -3.49 7.91 6.61
C GLU A 395 -4.23 9.06 5.90
N ASN A 396 -4.07 10.30 6.40
CA ASN A 396 -4.77 11.52 5.94
C ASN A 396 -6.30 11.54 6.13
N SER A 397 -6.88 10.60 6.89
CA SER A 397 -8.30 10.68 7.28
C SER A 397 -8.56 11.59 8.48
N SER A 398 -7.51 11.92 9.24
CA SER A 398 -7.58 12.87 10.35
C SER A 398 -7.58 14.31 9.83
N PRO A 399 -8.45 15.19 10.36
CA PRO A 399 -8.49 16.60 9.99
C PRO A 399 -7.15 17.29 10.34
N PRO A 400 -6.68 18.23 9.52
CA PRO A 400 -5.49 19.03 9.84
C PRO A 400 -5.73 19.79 11.15
N ARG A 401 -4.76 19.71 12.07
CA ARG A 401 -4.74 20.55 13.26
C ARG A 401 -4.42 21.98 12.82
N HIS A 402 -5.40 22.87 12.94
CA HIS A 402 -5.18 24.32 12.86
C HIS A 402 -4.91 24.88 14.26
#